data_AF-A0A2V5SJK5-F1
#
_entry.id   AF-A0A2V5SJK5-F1
#
_cell.length_a   1.000
_cell.length_b   1.000
_cell.length_c   1.000
_cell.angle_alpha   90.00
_cell.angle_beta   90.00
_cell.angle_gamma   90.00
#
_symmetry.space_group_name_H-M   'P 1'
#
loop_
_entity.id
_entity.type
_entity.pdbx_description
1 polymer ?
#
loop_
_entity_poly.entity_id
_entity_poly.type
_entity_poly.pdbx_seq_one_letter_code
_entity_poly.pdbx_strand_id
1 'polypeptide(L)'
;MKKSGVWIVIVLLGFPLQISFAADCNDLILEQIKNMPQGGRYSVSHFAKIRLQSSAHFESGKFFVLPSGPSFCSGATYLVFIKTIEALRARGDLHLDYSTLERLIIRDQHDGEGIWGRWNANGPGTARLFHGLGLGQNFDNFDQAKPGDFMKIFWSRQVGRNEHGHSTIFLG
;
A
#
# COMPACT_ATOMS: atom_id res chain seq x y z
N MET A 1 -12.93 64.62 -0.10
CA MET A 1 -12.58 63.81 1.08
C MET A 1 -13.39 62.50 1.02
N LYS A 2 -12.82 61.43 0.45
CA LYS A 2 -13.46 60.11 0.37
C LYS A 2 -12.92 59.26 1.53
N LYS A 3 -13.82 58.75 2.38
CA LYS A 3 -13.49 57.82 3.46
C LYS A 3 -13.40 56.41 2.88
N SER A 4 -12.20 55.83 2.84
CA SER A 4 -11.98 54.44 2.47
C SER A 4 -12.22 53.54 3.68
N GLY A 5 -13.21 52.65 3.59
CA GLY A 5 -13.45 51.60 4.57
C GLY A 5 -12.38 50.51 4.47
N VAL A 6 -11.81 50.14 5.61
CA VAL A 6 -10.84 49.05 5.75
C VAL A 6 -11.59 47.72 5.67
N TRP A 7 -11.27 46.90 4.68
CA TRP A 7 -11.69 45.50 4.63
C TRP A 7 -10.64 44.65 5.35
N ILE A 8 -11.03 44.04 6.46
CA ILE A 8 -10.22 43.01 7.13
C ILE A 8 -10.40 41.73 6.32
N VAL A 9 -9.38 41.38 5.53
CA VAL A 9 -9.26 40.05 4.93
C VAL A 9 -8.70 39.13 6.01
N ILE A 10 -9.57 38.27 6.57
CA ILE A 10 -9.14 37.16 7.42
C ILE A 10 -8.53 36.12 6.47
N VAL A 11 -7.21 36.13 6.36
CA VAL A 11 -6.46 35.06 5.72
C VAL A 11 -6.51 33.86 6.66
N LEU A 12 -7.44 32.94 6.40
CA LEU A 12 -7.36 31.58 6.91
C LEU A 12 -6.06 30.99 6.36
N LEU A 13 -5.03 30.94 7.20
CA LEU A 13 -3.82 30.18 6.96
C LEU A 13 -4.24 28.73 6.77
N GLY A 14 -4.40 28.33 5.51
CA GLY A 14 -4.48 26.92 5.13
C GLY A 14 -3.21 26.28 5.65
N PHE A 15 -3.35 25.40 6.65
CA PHE A 15 -2.26 24.53 7.06
C PHE A 15 -1.79 23.80 5.80
N PRO A 16 -0.55 24.01 5.31
CA PRO A 16 0.00 23.07 4.38
C PRO A 16 0.04 21.74 5.12
N LEU A 17 -0.57 20.72 4.53
CA LEU A 17 -0.38 19.34 4.97
C LEU A 17 1.11 19.04 4.78
N GLN A 18 1.93 19.34 5.79
CA GLN A 18 3.34 18.97 5.80
C GLN A 18 3.41 17.46 6.01
N ILE A 19 3.21 16.70 4.93
CA ILE A 19 3.67 15.32 4.85
C ILE A 19 5.18 15.40 4.60
N SER A 20 5.95 15.64 5.66
CA SER A 20 7.39 15.39 5.68
C SER A 20 7.63 14.11 6.46
N PHE A 21 7.34 12.98 5.83
CA PHE A 21 7.69 11.68 6.37
C PHE A 21 8.03 10.75 5.20
N ALA A 22 9.24 10.86 4.68
CA ALA A 22 9.90 9.71 4.07
C ALA A 22 10.54 8.92 5.21
N ALA A 23 9.73 8.39 6.14
CA ALA A 23 10.26 7.40 7.05
C ALA A 23 10.59 6.19 6.19
N ASP A 24 11.85 5.79 6.22
CA ASP A 24 12.31 4.51 5.71
C ASP A 24 11.52 3.43 6.47
N CYS A 25 10.40 2.98 5.89
CA CYS A 25 9.49 2.02 6.51
C CYS A 25 10.04 0.60 6.42
N ASN A 26 11.22 0.43 5.83
CA ASN A 26 11.79 -0.86 5.48
C ASN A 26 12.00 -1.76 6.70
N ASP A 27 12.52 -1.22 7.81
CA ASP A 27 12.67 -1.98 9.05
C ASP A 27 11.30 -2.45 9.59
N LEU A 28 10.27 -1.61 9.50
CA LEU A 28 8.92 -1.96 9.90
C LEU A 28 8.32 -3.02 8.98
N ILE A 29 8.57 -2.93 7.67
CA ILE A 29 8.12 -3.93 6.70
C ILE A 29 8.79 -5.28 7.01
N LEU A 30 10.10 -5.30 7.26
CA LEU A 30 10.83 -6.50 7.66
C LEU A 30 10.30 -7.08 8.99
N GLU A 31 9.93 -6.24 9.94
CA GLU A 31 9.23 -6.64 11.17
C GLU A 31 7.88 -7.31 10.86
N GLN A 32 7.08 -6.73 9.95
CA GLN A 32 5.79 -7.30 9.57
C GLN A 32 5.93 -8.65 8.85
N ILE A 33 6.96 -8.83 8.00
CA ILE A 33 7.25 -10.11 7.34
C ILE A 33 7.48 -11.22 8.38
N LYS A 34 8.24 -10.95 9.44
CA LYS A 34 8.49 -11.93 10.53
C LYS A 34 7.21 -12.37 11.23
N ASN A 35 6.20 -11.49 11.24
CA ASN A 35 4.88 -11.72 11.85
C ASN A 35 3.82 -12.20 10.85
N MET A 36 4.21 -12.57 9.62
CA MET A 36 3.30 -13.15 8.65
C MET A 36 3.10 -14.65 8.92
N PRO A 37 1.86 -15.15 8.72
CA PRO A 37 1.60 -16.58 8.78
C PRO A 37 2.43 -17.32 7.71
N GLN A 38 3.06 -18.42 8.12
CA GLN A 38 3.78 -19.31 7.21
C GLN A 38 2.86 -20.42 6.69
N GLY A 39 3.13 -20.92 5.48
CA GLY A 39 2.32 -21.95 4.82
C GLY A 39 1.52 -21.41 3.64
N GLY A 40 0.32 -21.94 3.40
CA GLY A 40 -0.58 -21.47 2.34
C GLY A 40 -0.36 -22.11 0.97
N ARG A 41 0.89 -22.23 0.47
CA ARG A 41 1.24 -22.59 -0.93
C ARG A 41 0.81 -21.51 -1.94
N TYR A 42 1.43 -21.53 -3.12
CA TYR A 42 1.10 -20.63 -4.22
C TYR A 42 -0.10 -21.16 -5.02
N SER A 43 -1.10 -20.30 -5.26
CA SER A 43 -2.24 -20.57 -6.15
C SER A 43 -2.86 -19.27 -6.66
N VAL A 44 -3.17 -19.23 -7.95
CA VAL A 44 -3.96 -18.16 -8.61
C VAL A 44 -5.41 -18.57 -8.86
N SER A 45 -5.87 -19.65 -8.23
CA SER A 45 -7.24 -20.14 -8.41
C SER A 45 -8.29 -19.16 -7.87
N HIS A 46 -9.51 -19.25 -8.38
CA HIS A 46 -10.65 -18.50 -7.85
C HIS A 46 -10.84 -18.71 -6.34
N PHE A 47 -10.63 -19.94 -5.86
CA PHE A 47 -10.65 -20.25 -4.43
C PHE A 47 -9.57 -19.49 -3.64
N ALA A 48 -8.35 -19.37 -4.17
CA ALA A 48 -7.28 -18.60 -3.54
C ALA A 48 -7.63 -17.11 -3.47
N LYS A 49 -8.28 -16.56 -4.51
CA LYS A 49 -8.78 -15.17 -4.52
C LYS A 49 -9.84 -14.93 -3.41
N ILE A 50 -10.82 -15.83 -3.27
CA ILE A 50 -11.82 -15.75 -2.18
C ILE A 50 -11.13 -15.80 -0.81
N ARG A 51 -10.19 -16.73 -0.61
CA ARG A 51 -9.46 -16.87 0.65
C ARG A 51 -8.61 -15.64 0.99
N LEU A 52 -8.05 -14.98 -0.02
CA LEU A 52 -7.33 -13.72 0.15
C LEU A 52 -8.27 -12.59 0.58
N GLN A 53 -9.44 -12.46 -0.06
CA GLN A 53 -10.44 -11.46 0.33
C GLN A 53 -10.91 -11.64 1.78
N SER A 54 -11.01 -12.89 2.26
CA SER A 54 -11.35 -13.19 3.65
C SER A 54 -10.17 -13.15 4.62
N SER A 55 -9.01 -12.64 4.22
CA SER A 55 -7.80 -12.67 5.07
C SER A 55 -7.43 -11.34 5.67
N ALA A 56 -8.02 -10.23 5.20
CA ALA A 56 -7.87 -8.92 5.78
C ALA A 56 -9.26 -8.33 6.03
N HIS A 57 -9.57 -8.04 7.28
CA HIS A 57 -10.83 -7.41 7.70
C HIS A 57 -10.55 -6.02 8.27
N PHE A 58 -11.49 -5.10 8.10
CA PHE A 58 -11.46 -3.78 8.72
C PHE A 58 -12.70 -3.65 9.60
N GLU A 59 -12.49 -3.67 10.91
CA GLU A 59 -13.55 -3.65 11.91
C GLU A 59 -13.19 -2.66 13.01
N SER A 60 -14.16 -1.85 13.43
CA SER A 60 -13.98 -0.85 14.50
C SER A 60 -12.74 0.05 14.33
N GLY A 61 -12.40 0.38 13.08
CA GLY A 61 -11.27 1.26 12.76
C GLY A 61 -9.89 0.61 12.70
N LYS A 62 -9.80 -0.73 12.83
CA LYS A 62 -8.55 -1.51 12.83
C LYS A 62 -8.55 -2.59 11.77
N PHE A 63 -7.37 -2.86 11.20
CA PHE A 63 -7.18 -4.01 10.32
C PHE A 63 -6.82 -5.27 11.10
N PHE A 64 -7.43 -6.39 10.70
CA PHE A 64 -7.12 -7.73 11.19
C PHE A 64 -6.66 -8.58 10.01
N VAL A 65 -5.43 -9.08 10.06
CA VAL A 65 -4.89 -10.00 9.05
C VAL A 65 -4.85 -11.41 9.64
N LEU A 66 -5.64 -12.31 9.06
CA LEU A 66 -5.75 -13.71 9.47
C LEU A 66 -4.96 -14.61 8.51
N PRO A 67 -4.50 -15.79 8.97
CA PRO A 67 -3.89 -16.78 8.10
C PRO A 67 -4.78 -17.11 6.90
N SER A 68 -4.33 -16.72 5.71
CA SER A 68 -4.98 -17.12 4.47
C SER A 68 -4.49 -18.50 4.06
N GLY A 69 -5.35 -19.23 3.33
CA GLY A 69 -4.94 -20.49 2.69
C GLY A 69 -3.97 -20.21 1.53
N PRO A 70 -4.02 -20.98 0.43
CA PRO A 70 -3.22 -20.64 -0.74
C PRO A 70 -3.56 -19.26 -1.28
N SER A 71 -2.54 -18.53 -1.73
CA SER A 71 -2.64 -17.21 -2.32
C SER A 71 -1.54 -17.01 -3.39
N PHE A 72 -1.40 -15.80 -3.90
CA PHE A 72 -0.41 -15.43 -4.90
C PHE A 72 0.38 -14.21 -4.44
N CYS A 73 1.44 -13.90 -5.18
CA CYS A 73 2.48 -12.94 -4.78
C CYS A 73 1.96 -11.55 -4.40
N SER A 74 1.16 -10.91 -5.25
CA SER A 74 0.57 -9.60 -4.97
C SER A 74 -0.34 -9.64 -3.74
N GLY A 75 -1.06 -10.74 -3.51
CA GLY A 75 -1.86 -10.94 -2.30
C GLY A 75 -1.01 -11.01 -1.04
N ALA A 76 0.03 -11.86 -1.04
CA ALA A 76 0.92 -12.01 0.10
C ALA A 76 1.63 -10.69 0.45
N THR A 77 2.15 -9.97 -0.54
CA THR A 77 2.80 -8.67 -0.30
C THR A 77 1.81 -7.61 0.15
N TYR A 78 0.57 -7.61 -0.35
CA TYR A 78 -0.45 -6.65 0.09
C TYR A 78 -0.84 -6.85 1.55
N LEU A 79 -0.89 -8.09 2.05
CA LEU A 79 -1.16 -8.34 3.47
C LEU A 79 -0.05 -7.77 4.37
N VAL A 80 1.22 -7.85 3.94
CA VAL A 80 2.33 -7.18 4.64
C VAL A 80 2.14 -5.66 4.64
N PHE A 81 1.75 -5.09 3.49
CA PHE A 81 1.43 -3.67 3.39
C PHE A 81 0.31 -3.25 4.35
N ILE A 82 -0.81 -3.99 4.42
CA ILE A 82 -1.91 -3.71 5.35
C ILE A 82 -1.45 -3.75 6.82
N LYS A 83 -0.64 -4.74 7.21
CA LYS A 83 -0.06 -4.79 8.56
C LYS A 83 0.86 -3.60 8.84
N THR A 84 1.63 -3.16 7.84
CA THR A 84 2.53 -2.00 7.95
C THR A 84 1.74 -0.72 8.16
N ILE A 85 0.66 -0.51 7.39
CA ILE A 85 -0.25 0.63 7.57
C ILE A 85 -0.86 0.64 8.96
N GLU A 86 -1.35 -0.50 9.45
CA GLU A 86 -1.93 -0.58 10.80
C GLU A 86 -0.87 -0.30 11.88
N ALA A 87 0.36 -0.79 11.71
CA ALA A 87 1.45 -0.53 12.65
C ALA A 87 1.85 0.97 12.68
N LEU A 88 1.94 1.62 11.53
CA LEU A 88 2.19 3.08 11.45
C LEU A 88 1.06 3.88 12.11
N ARG A 89 -0.20 3.48 11.88
CA ARG A 89 -1.37 4.09 12.53
C ARG A 89 -1.36 3.91 14.04
N ALA A 90 -1.01 2.71 14.52
CA ALA A 90 -0.92 2.42 15.95
C ALA A 90 0.18 3.23 16.65
N ARG A 91 1.25 3.60 15.94
CA ARG A 91 2.33 4.47 16.41
C ARG A 91 1.99 5.97 16.34
N GLY A 92 0.95 6.34 15.59
CA GLY A 92 0.59 7.73 15.31
C GLY A 92 1.38 8.37 14.16
N ASP A 93 2.20 7.58 13.45
CA ASP A 93 3.06 8.05 12.35
C ASP A 93 2.28 8.24 11.03
N LEU A 94 1.11 7.60 10.92
CA LEU A 94 0.23 7.71 9.76
C LEU A 94 -1.21 7.94 10.19
N HIS A 95 -1.81 9.00 9.64
CA HIS A 95 -3.22 9.30 9.81
C HIS A 95 -3.93 9.21 8.47
N LEU A 96 -4.88 8.28 8.37
CA LEU A 96 -5.75 8.13 7.21
C LEU A 96 -7.20 8.25 7.67
N ASP A 97 -8.02 8.95 6.88
CA ASP A 97 -9.45 9.03 7.13
C ASP A 97 -10.13 7.66 6.94
N TYR A 98 -11.29 7.49 7.58
CA TYR A 98 -12.04 6.24 7.54
C TYR A 98 -12.39 5.77 6.12
N SER A 99 -12.73 6.71 5.22
CA SER A 99 -13.06 6.36 3.82
C SER A 99 -11.85 5.82 3.06
N THR A 100 -10.65 6.33 3.35
CA THR A 100 -9.39 5.84 2.78
C THR A 100 -9.05 4.46 3.32
N LEU A 101 -9.28 4.23 4.61
CA LEU A 101 -9.08 2.93 5.24
C LEU A 101 -10.01 1.85 4.67
N GLU A 102 -11.29 2.16 4.47
CA GLU A 102 -12.23 1.20 3.85
C GLU A 102 -11.84 0.82 2.41
N ARG A 103 -11.18 1.73 1.68
CA ARG A 103 -10.68 1.47 0.32
C ARG A 103 -9.44 0.56 0.28
N LEU A 104 -8.77 0.35 1.40
CA LEU A 104 -7.63 -0.57 1.50
C LEU A 104 -8.05 -2.04 1.56
N ILE A 105 -9.32 -2.34 1.86
CA ILE A 105 -9.78 -3.73 1.94
C ILE A 105 -9.75 -4.40 0.56
N ILE A 106 -9.29 -5.65 0.55
CA ILE A 106 -9.25 -6.49 -0.66
C ILE A 106 -10.69 -6.83 -1.04
N ARG A 107 -11.18 -6.19 -2.09
CA ARG A 107 -12.50 -6.45 -2.68
C ARG A 107 -12.34 -7.07 -4.07
N ASP A 108 -13.45 -7.48 -4.66
CA ASP A 108 -13.45 -7.87 -6.07
C ASP A 108 -13.38 -6.61 -6.96
N GLN A 109 -12.14 -6.21 -7.28
CA GLN A 109 -11.83 -5.06 -8.13
C GLN A 109 -11.12 -5.56 -9.39
N HIS A 110 -11.38 -4.91 -10.53
CA HIS A 110 -10.60 -5.16 -11.74
C HIS A 110 -9.18 -4.62 -11.59
N ASP A 111 -8.25 -5.19 -12.34
CA ASP A 111 -6.88 -4.68 -12.39
C ASP A 111 -6.86 -3.21 -12.83
N GLY A 112 -6.16 -2.37 -12.06
CA GLY A 112 -6.03 -0.93 -12.28
C GLY A 112 -7.08 -0.09 -11.56
N GLU A 113 -8.10 -0.71 -10.96
CA GLU A 113 -9.17 -0.02 -10.21
C GLU A 113 -8.92 -0.06 -8.70
N GLY A 114 -9.30 1.00 -7.99
CA GLY A 114 -9.11 1.07 -6.53
C GLY A 114 -7.65 0.94 -6.09
N ILE A 115 -7.41 0.66 -4.80
CA ILE A 115 -6.06 0.47 -4.26
C ILE A 115 -5.57 -0.95 -4.52
N TRP A 116 -6.39 -1.95 -4.17
CA TRP A 116 -6.05 -3.35 -4.39
C TRP A 116 -5.92 -3.68 -5.88
N GLY A 117 -6.87 -3.27 -6.74
CA GLY A 117 -6.76 -3.56 -8.17
C GLY A 117 -5.54 -2.90 -8.81
N ARG A 118 -5.11 -1.71 -8.35
CA ARG A 118 -3.83 -1.11 -8.79
C ARG A 118 -2.60 -1.85 -8.28
N TRP A 119 -2.64 -2.39 -7.05
CA TRP A 119 -1.57 -3.21 -6.51
C TRP A 119 -1.45 -4.56 -7.24
N ASN A 120 -2.59 -5.19 -7.50
CA ASN A 120 -2.67 -6.47 -8.18
C ASN A 120 -2.38 -6.35 -9.67
N ALA A 121 -2.68 -5.19 -10.26
CA ALA A 121 -2.42 -4.94 -11.66
C ALA A 121 -0.95 -5.09 -12.01
N ASN A 122 -0.79 -5.45 -13.27
CA ASN A 122 0.43 -5.31 -13.98
C ASN A 122 0.91 -3.84 -14.03
N GLY A 123 2.08 -3.58 -13.42
CA GLY A 123 2.80 -2.32 -13.52
C GLY A 123 3.57 -1.97 -12.24
N PRO A 124 4.08 -0.73 -12.14
CA PRO A 124 4.71 -0.20 -10.93
C PRO A 124 3.68 0.15 -9.83
N GLY A 125 2.50 -0.46 -9.84
CA GLY A 125 1.35 -0.05 -9.01
C GLY A 125 1.67 0.01 -7.52
N THR A 126 2.48 -0.93 -7.03
CA THR A 126 3.01 -0.96 -5.67
C THR A 126 3.92 0.25 -5.36
N ALA A 127 4.93 0.50 -6.19
CA ALA A 127 5.87 1.60 -6.00
C ALA A 127 5.18 2.98 -6.16
N ARG A 128 4.19 3.08 -7.05
CA ARG A 128 3.37 4.28 -7.20
C ARG A 128 2.49 4.54 -5.98
N LEU A 129 1.93 3.50 -5.36
CA LEU A 129 1.13 3.62 -4.14
C LEU A 129 2.01 4.10 -2.96
N PHE A 130 3.19 3.51 -2.79
CA PHE A 130 4.14 3.92 -1.74
C PHE A 130 4.59 5.36 -1.90
N HIS A 131 5.00 5.76 -3.11
CA HIS A 131 5.31 7.15 -3.42
C HIS A 131 4.11 8.08 -3.17
N GLY A 132 2.90 7.67 -3.55
CA GLY A 132 1.69 8.47 -3.34
C GLY A 132 1.32 8.66 -1.87
N LEU A 133 1.69 7.71 -1.00
CA LEU A 133 1.49 7.76 0.45
C LEU A 133 2.67 8.39 1.21
N GLY A 134 3.75 8.76 0.51
CA GLY A 134 4.99 9.24 1.13
C GLY A 134 5.81 8.16 1.85
N LEU A 135 5.45 6.88 1.73
CA LEU A 135 6.04 5.77 2.50
C LEU A 135 7.36 5.23 1.92
N GLY A 136 7.84 5.80 0.82
CA GLY A 136 9.07 5.35 0.17
C GLY A 136 9.27 5.97 -1.21
N GLN A 137 10.41 5.65 -1.81
CA GLN A 137 10.75 6.09 -3.17
C GLN A 137 10.15 5.15 -4.21
N ASN A 138 9.85 5.69 -5.39
CA ASN A 138 9.53 4.89 -6.57
C ASN A 138 10.81 4.68 -7.37
N PHE A 139 11.17 3.43 -7.63
CA PHE A 139 12.37 3.07 -8.38
C PHE A 139 12.12 1.85 -9.27
N ASP A 140 12.88 1.73 -10.35
CA ASP A 140 12.81 0.66 -11.33
C ASP A 140 14.14 -0.10 -11.51
N ASN A 141 15.25 0.41 -10.95
CA ASN A 141 16.54 -0.28 -10.92
C ASN A 141 16.70 -1.12 -9.65
N PHE A 142 16.92 -2.42 -9.80
CA PHE A 142 17.19 -3.35 -8.70
C PHE A 142 18.42 -2.97 -7.86
N ASP A 143 19.42 -2.29 -8.43
CA ASP A 143 20.62 -1.84 -7.70
C ASP A 143 20.30 -0.79 -6.63
N GLN A 144 19.11 -0.18 -6.68
CA GLN A 144 18.63 0.79 -5.71
C GLN A 144 17.82 0.15 -4.57
N ALA A 145 17.53 -1.16 -4.68
CA ALA A 145 16.69 -1.86 -3.71
C ALA A 145 17.40 -1.99 -2.36
N LYS A 146 16.65 -1.70 -1.30
CA LYS A 146 17.01 -1.93 0.09
C LYS A 146 16.13 -3.03 0.67
N PRO A 147 16.65 -3.85 1.61
CA PRO A 147 15.82 -4.81 2.34
C PRO A 147 14.55 -4.11 2.86
N GLY A 148 13.38 -4.70 2.68
CA GLY A 148 12.08 -4.11 3.00
C GLY A 148 11.36 -3.44 1.82
N ASP A 149 12.04 -3.19 0.69
CA ASP A 149 11.38 -2.59 -0.47
C ASP A 149 10.40 -3.56 -1.13
N PHE A 150 9.19 -3.06 -1.39
CA PHE A 150 8.26 -3.75 -2.26
C PHE A 150 8.67 -3.57 -3.72
N MET A 151 8.76 -4.67 -4.45
CA MET A 151 9.22 -4.68 -5.82
C MET A 151 8.34 -5.55 -6.71
N LYS A 152 8.56 -5.42 -8.02
CA LYS A 152 8.03 -6.36 -8.99
C LYS A 152 9.17 -6.85 -9.89
N ILE A 153 9.32 -8.16 -9.98
CA ILE A 153 10.22 -8.80 -10.93
C ILE A 153 9.45 -8.97 -12.24
N PHE A 154 9.91 -8.34 -13.31
CA PHE A 154 9.27 -8.41 -14.63
C PHE A 154 9.97 -9.44 -15.51
N TRP A 155 9.20 -10.25 -16.23
CA TRP A 155 9.70 -11.21 -17.23
C TRP A 155 9.51 -10.71 -18.67
N SER A 156 8.80 -9.61 -18.85
CA SER A 156 8.60 -8.94 -20.13
C SER A 156 8.78 -7.43 -19.98
N ARG A 157 9.06 -6.74 -21.10
CA ARG A 157 9.08 -5.26 -21.16
C ARG A 157 7.70 -4.63 -21.36
N GLN A 158 6.65 -5.45 -21.35
CA GLN A 158 5.29 -5.00 -21.62
C GLN A 158 4.70 -4.42 -20.32
N VAL A 159 3.87 -3.39 -20.44
CA VAL A 159 3.19 -2.74 -19.30
C VAL A 159 1.68 -2.96 -19.42
N GLY A 160 1.00 -3.15 -18.29
CA GLY A 160 -0.44 -3.35 -18.26
C GLY A 160 -0.84 -4.79 -18.56
N ARG A 161 -1.98 -5.04 -19.20
CA ARG A 161 -2.59 -6.39 -19.28
C ARG A 161 -1.69 -7.52 -19.81
N ASN A 162 -0.67 -7.21 -20.61
CA ASN A 162 0.25 -8.20 -21.20
C ASN A 162 1.59 -8.31 -20.44
N GLU A 163 1.80 -7.51 -19.40
CA GLU A 163 2.95 -7.69 -18.52
C GLU A 163 2.88 -9.04 -17.82
N HIS A 164 4.05 -9.63 -17.61
CA HIS A 164 4.19 -10.79 -16.75
C HIS A 164 5.27 -10.50 -15.71
N GLY A 165 4.97 -10.79 -14.45
CA GLY A 165 5.89 -10.57 -13.36
C GLY A 165 5.40 -11.10 -12.03
N HIS A 166 6.16 -10.82 -10.98
CA HIS A 166 5.94 -11.32 -9.63
C HIS A 166 6.18 -10.20 -8.60
N SER A 167 5.19 -9.93 -7.76
CA SER A 167 5.36 -8.99 -6.64
C SER A 167 6.23 -9.63 -5.57
N THR A 168 7.21 -8.89 -5.05
CA THR A 168 8.15 -9.40 -4.04
C THR A 168 8.44 -8.30 -3.00
N ILE A 169 9.06 -8.69 -1.89
CA ILE A 169 9.72 -7.79 -0.96
C ILE A 169 11.20 -8.17 -0.94
N PHE A 170 12.08 -7.21 -1.18
CA PHE A 170 13.52 -7.47 -1.18
C PHE A 170 14.01 -7.70 0.25
N LEU A 171 14.88 -8.69 0.46
CA LEU A 171 15.36 -9.08 1.80
C LEU A 171 16.87 -8.88 1.99
N GLY A 172 17.62 -8.49 0.95
CA GLY A 172 19.08 -8.46 0.92
C GLY A 172 19.68 -9.61 0.12
#